data_AF-A0A1U7M4Z5-F1
#
_entry.id   AF-A0A1U7M4Z5-F1
#
_cell.length_a   1.000
_cell.length_b   1.000
_cell.length_c   1.000
_cell.angle_alpha   90.00
_cell.angle_beta   90.00
_cell.angle_gamma   90.00
#
_symmetry.space_group_name_H-M   'P 1'
#
loop_
_entity.id
_entity.type
_entity.pdbx_description
1 polymer ?
#
loop_
_entity_poly.entity_id
_entity_poly.type
_entity_poly.pdbx_seq_one_letter_code
_entity_poly.pdbx_strand_id
1 'polypeptide(L)' 'MKNIDINKIKNKGKKKKIITKDDILKYEIAEELGLLDKIEDMGWGGLTAKETGKIGGIMTSRKKKRKLKEE' A
#
# COMPACT_ATOMS: atom_id res chain seq x y z
N MET A 1 -27.52 39.17 -9.49
CA MET A 1 -28.00 37.75 -9.42
C MET A 1 -27.14 36.97 -10.42
N LYS A 2 -26.30 36.00 -10.10
CA LYS A 2 -26.06 35.18 -8.90
C LYS A 2 -24.55 35.23 -8.61
N ASN A 3 -24.15 35.65 -7.41
CA ASN A 3 -22.76 35.52 -6.95
C ASN A 3 -22.56 34.05 -6.57
N ILE A 4 -21.78 33.32 -7.36
CA ILE A 4 -21.40 31.95 -7.03
C ILE A 4 -20.18 32.05 -6.11
N ASP A 5 -20.41 31.81 -4.83
CA ASP A 5 -19.38 31.76 -3.79
C ASP A 5 -18.38 30.63 -4.08
N ILE A 6 -17.24 31.00 -4.65
CA ILE A 6 -16.08 30.13 -4.95
C ILE A 6 -15.41 29.52 -3.70
N ASN A 7 -15.88 29.84 -2.49
CA ASN A 7 -15.31 29.36 -1.22
C ASN A 7 -15.89 28.02 -0.71
N LYS A 8 -16.70 27.31 -1.50
CA LYS A 8 -17.39 26.08 -1.06
C LYS A 8 -16.81 24.78 -1.63
N ILE A 9 -15.49 24.65 -1.77
CA ILE A 9 -14.81 23.34 -1.93
C ILE A 9 -13.49 23.32 -1.14
N LYS A 10 -13.57 23.54 0.17
CA LYS A 10 -12.53 23.07 1.11
C LYS A 10 -12.95 21.70 1.63
N ASN A 11 -12.36 20.61 1.13
CA ASN A 11 -12.06 19.43 1.95
C ASN A 11 -11.34 18.30 1.19
N LYS A 12 -10.03 18.20 1.42
CA LYS A 12 -9.28 17.03 1.92
C LYS A 12 -7.84 17.15 1.42
N GLY A 13 -7.00 17.76 2.27
CA GLY A 13 -5.55 17.73 2.08
C GLY A 13 -5.06 16.28 2.02
N LYS A 14 -4.86 15.76 0.81
CA LYS A 14 -4.11 14.53 0.59
C LYS A 14 -2.66 14.86 0.95
N LYS A 15 -2.28 14.65 2.21
CA LYS A 15 -0.87 14.60 2.60
C LYS A 15 -0.19 13.67 1.60
N LYS A 16 0.84 14.15 0.88
CA LYS A 16 1.67 13.31 0.01
C LYS A 16 2.07 12.09 0.83
N LYS A 17 1.56 10.90 0.50
CA LYS A 17 1.95 9.67 1.19
C LYS A 17 3.45 9.52 0.94
N ILE A 18 4.24 9.67 1.99
CA ILE A 18 5.66 9.33 1.95
C ILE A 18 5.66 7.81 1.78
N ILE A 19 5.95 7.33 0.56
CA ILE A 19 6.09 5.90 0.30
C ILE A 19 7.23 5.42 1.20
N THR A 20 6.88 4.54 2.14
CA THR A 20 7.86 3.96 3.04
C THR A 20 8.54 2.77 2.37
N LYS A 21 9.72 2.39 2.87
CA LYS A 21 10.39 1.15 2.42
C LYS A 21 9.52 -0.08 2.61
N ASP A 22 8.66 -0.07 3.63
CA ASP A 22 7.71 -1.15 3.90
C ASP A 22 6.60 -1.21 2.85
N ASP A 23 6.15 -0.06 2.32
CA ASP A 23 5.16 -0.04 1.25
C ASP A 23 5.74 -0.59 -0.05
N ILE A 24 6.96 -0.18 -0.41
CA ILE A 24 7.69 -0.71 -1.57
C ILE A 24 7.82 -2.23 -1.45
N LEU A 25 8.28 -2.72 -0.29
CA LEU A 25 8.45 -4.14 -0.05
C LEU A 25 7.14 -4.95 -0.19
N LYS A 26 6.01 -4.39 0.22
CA LYS A 26 4.71 -5.04 0.04
C LYS A 26 4.34 -5.16 -1.44
N TYR A 27 4.60 -4.11 -2.24
CA TYR A 27 4.35 -4.16 -3.69
C TYR A 27 5.28 -5.14 -4.39
N GLU A 28 6.57 -5.17 -4.04
CA GLU A 28 7.53 -6.17 -4.56
C GLU A 28 7.05 -7.61 -4.27
N ILE A 29 6.61 -7.88 -3.05
CA ILE A 29 6.09 -9.22 -2.69
C ILE A 29 4.79 -9.52 -3.44
N ALA A 30 3.93 -8.52 -3.64
CA ALA A 30 2.70 -8.71 -4.39
C ALA A 30 2.99 -9.02 -5.86
N GLU A 31 3.98 -8.36 -6.47
CA GLU A 31 4.47 -8.63 -7.82
C GLU A 31 5.01 -10.07 -7.94
N GLU A 32 5.87 -10.49 -7.01
CA GLU A 32 6.39 -11.87 -6.95
C GLU A 32 5.27 -12.93 -6.82
N LEU A 33 4.17 -12.57 -6.15
CA LEU A 33 3.01 -13.45 -5.96
C LEU A 33 2.00 -13.37 -7.12
N GLY A 34 2.22 -12.51 -8.12
CA GLY A 34 1.27 -12.27 -9.21
C GLY A 34 -0.04 -11.62 -8.76
N LEU A 35 0.00 -10.88 -7.66
CA LEU A 35 -1.15 -10.17 -7.09
C LEU A 35 -1.15 -8.67 -7.43
N LEU A 36 -0.12 -8.18 -8.13
CA LEU A 36 0.04 -6.77 -8.46
C LEU A 36 -1.15 -6.24 -9.27
N ASP A 37 -1.50 -6.90 -10.38
CA ASP A 37 -2.64 -6.54 -11.23
C ASP A 37 -3.93 -6.40 -10.42
N LYS A 38 -4.16 -7.34 -9.50
CA LYS A 38 -5.34 -7.37 -8.63
C LYS A 38 -5.37 -6.18 -7.66
N ILE A 39 -4.21 -5.77 -7.14
CA ILE A 39 -4.07 -4.60 -6.26
C ILE A 39 -4.22 -3.30 -7.07
N GLU A 40 -3.73 -3.26 -8.30
CA GLU A 40 -3.89 -2.08 -9.16
C GLU A 40 -5.36 -1.88 -9.54
N ASP A 41 -6.07 -2.96 -9.86
CA ASP A 41 -7.48 -2.93 -10.26
C ASP A 41 -8.43 -2.72 -9.08
N MET A 42 -8.28 -3.50 -8.00
CA MET A 42 -9.23 -3.55 -6.88
C MET A 42 -8.70 -2.93 -5.59
N GLY A 43 -7.42 -2.56 -5.54
CA GLY A 43 -6.75 -2.14 -4.32
C GLY A 43 -6.48 -3.28 -3.35
N TRP A 44 -5.81 -2.94 -2.25
CA TRP A 44 -5.52 -3.88 -1.15
C TRP A 44 -6.76 -4.54 -0.53
N GLY A 45 -7.92 -3.88 -0.61
CA GLY A 45 -9.20 -4.42 -0.13
C GLY A 45 -9.79 -5.52 -1.00
N GLY A 46 -9.33 -5.65 -2.26
CA GLY A 46 -9.76 -6.71 -3.18
C GLY A 46 -9.03 -8.05 -3.00
N LEU A 47 -8.03 -8.09 -2.12
CA LEU A 47 -7.31 -9.32 -1.81
C LEU A 47 -8.05 -10.15 -0.75
N THR A 48 -7.96 -11.46 -0.89
CA THR A 48 -8.45 -12.42 0.11
C THR A 48 -7.53 -12.44 1.34
N ALA A 49 -8.05 -12.90 2.48
CA ALA A 49 -7.25 -13.06 3.69
C ALA A 49 -6.02 -13.97 3.48
N LYS A 50 -6.12 -14.97 2.60
CA LYS A 50 -5.01 -15.87 2.26
C LYS A 50 -3.91 -15.16 1.45
N GLU A 51 -4.30 -14.32 0.49
CA GLU A 51 -3.37 -13.53 -0.34
C GLU A 51 -2.65 -12.47 0.51
N THR A 52 -3.41 -11.65 1.23
CA THR A 52 -2.85 -10.62 2.14
C THR A 52 -2.01 -11.25 3.25
N GLY A 53 -2.43 -12.40 3.79
CA GLY A 53 -1.69 -13.15 4.80
C GLY A 53 -0.34 -13.66 4.28
N LYS A 54 -0.27 -14.14 3.03
CA LYS A 54 1.00 -14.52 2.39
C LYS A 54 1.95 -13.33 2.27
N ILE A 55 1.46 -12.18 1.81
CA ILE A 55 2.28 -10.95 1.68
C ILE A 55 2.85 -10.56 3.06
N GLY A 56 2.01 -10.51 4.09
CA GLY A 56 2.44 -10.17 5.45
C GLY A 56 3.42 -11.18 6.06
N GLY A 57 3.22 -12.47 5.79
CA GLY A 57 4.14 -13.54 6.20
C GLY A 57 5.53 -13.38 5.59
N ILE A 58 5.61 -13.20 4.26
CA ILE A 58 6.88 -13.01 3.55
C ILE A 58 7.57 -11.73 4.00
N MET A 59 6.83 -10.63 4.18
CA MET A 59 7.37 -9.36 4.70
C MET A 59 8.04 -9.57 6.06
N THR A 60 7.39 -10.33 6.96
CA THR A 60 7.93 -10.63 8.30
C THR A 60 9.18 -11.51 8.21
N SER A 61 9.15 -12.56 7.38
CA SER A 61 10.31 -13.42 7.14
C SER A 61 11.51 -12.65 6.58
N ARG A 62 11.29 -11.74 5.62
CA ARG A 62 12.35 -10.88 5.06
C ARG A 62 12.93 -9.94 6.12
N LYS A 63 12.08 -9.31 6.95
CA LYS A 63 12.53 -8.46 8.05
C LYS A 63 13.37 -9.24 9.08
N LYS A 64 12.96 -10.46 9.43
CA LYS A 64 13.73 -11.33 10.34
C LYS A 64 15.09 -11.73 9.74
N LYS A 65 15.12 -12.13 8.47
CA LYS A 65 16.38 -12.49 7.77
C LYS A 65 17.36 -11.33 7.68
N ARG A 66 16.89 -10.08 7.52
CA ARG A 66 17.75 -8.89 7.49
C ARG A 66 18.40 -8.63 8.84
N LYS A 67 17.63 -8.71 9.94
CA LYS A 67 18.17 -8.60 11.30
C LYS A 67 19.26 -9.65 11.58
N LEU A 68 19.00 -10.91 11.20
CA LEU A 68 19.96 -12.02 11.36
C LEU A 68 21.23 -11.90 10.51
N LYS A 69 21.27 -11.00 9.51
CA LYS A 69 22.47 -10.75 8.70
C LYS A 69 23.25 -9.51 9.15
N GLU A 70 22.65 -8.70 10.01
CA GLU A 70 23.27 -7.49 10.58
C GLU A 70 23.93 -7.78 11.95
N GLU A 71 23.72 -8.98 12.51
CA GLU A 71 24.43 -9.57 13.65
C GLU A 71 25.54 -10.51 13.17
#